data_AF-A0A6G1R4C1-F1
#
_entry.id   AF-A0A6G1R4C1-F1
#
_cell.length_a   1.000
_cell.length_b   1.000
_cell.length_c   1.000
_cell.angle_alpha   90.00
_cell.angle_beta   90.00
_cell.angle_gamma   90.00
#
_symmetry.space_group_name_H-M   'P 1'
#
loop_
_entity.id
_entity.type
_entity.pdbx_description
1 polymer ?
#
loop_
_entity_poly.entity_id
_entity_poly.type
_entity_poly.pdbx_seq_one_letter_code
_entity_poly.pdbx_strand_id
1 'polypeptide(L)'
;PRTRKLKKKKTEKEDKRPRTAFTAEQLQRLKAEFQANRYITEQRRQSLAQELSLNESQIKIWFQNKRAKIKKATGIKNGLALHLMAQGLYNHSTTTVQDKEESE
;
A
#
# COMPACT_ATOMS: atom_id res chain seq x y z
N PRO A 1 7.93 -18.49 8.32
CA PRO A 1 6.45 -18.50 8.28
C PRO A 1 5.84 -17.45 9.23
N ARG A 2 5.12 -16.46 8.69
CA ARG A 2 4.43 -15.44 9.50
C ARG A 2 3.21 -16.09 10.16
N THR A 3 3.39 -16.65 11.34
CA THR A 3 2.28 -17.26 12.10
C THR A 3 1.35 -16.13 12.55
N ARG A 4 0.14 -16.10 11.99
CA ARG A 4 -0.94 -15.27 12.52
C ARG A 4 -1.37 -15.89 13.85
N LYS A 5 -0.83 -15.38 14.96
CA LYS A 5 -1.38 -15.69 16.28
C LYS A 5 -2.86 -15.27 16.27
N LEU A 6 -3.79 -16.19 16.51
CA LEU A 6 -5.18 -15.86 16.75
C LEU A 6 -5.23 -14.99 18.01
N LYS A 7 -5.41 -13.68 17.84
CA LYS A 7 -5.54 -12.76 18.96
C LYS A 7 -6.91 -13.03 19.61
N LYS A 8 -6.87 -13.58 20.82
CA LYS A 8 -8.01 -13.79 21.74
C LYS A 8 -8.89 -12.53 21.75
N LYS A 9 -10.21 -12.69 21.61
CA LYS A 9 -11.22 -11.61 21.68
C LYS A 9 -11.03 -10.85 23.00
N LYS A 10 -10.28 -9.75 22.98
CA LYS A 10 -10.46 -8.62 23.89
C LYS A 10 -11.10 -7.53 23.05
N THR A 11 -12.32 -7.18 23.44
CA THR A 11 -13.06 -6.00 22.99
C THR A 11 -12.29 -4.76 23.41
N GLU A 12 -11.31 -4.35 22.61
CA GLU A 12 -10.61 -3.07 22.76
C GLU A 12 -10.62 -2.42 21.38
N LYS A 13 -11.51 -1.43 21.21
CA LYS A 13 -11.68 -0.65 19.97
C LYS A 13 -10.54 0.37 19.75
N GLU A 14 -9.49 0.37 20.58
CA GLU A 14 -8.68 1.57 20.86
C GLU A 14 -7.15 1.38 20.74
N ASP A 15 -6.66 0.55 19.81
CA ASP A 15 -5.19 0.39 19.65
C ASP A 15 -4.69 0.33 18.19
N LYS A 16 -5.59 0.58 17.24
CA LYS A 16 -5.20 0.75 15.84
C LYS A 16 -5.22 2.24 15.56
N ARG A 17 -4.06 2.81 15.23
CA ARG A 17 -3.95 4.21 14.77
C ARG A 17 -5.09 4.50 13.79
N PRO A 18 -5.85 5.60 13.98
CA PRO A 18 -6.99 5.91 13.15
C PRO A 18 -6.57 5.95 11.68
N ARG A 19 -7.43 5.43 10.80
CA ARG A 19 -7.20 5.53 9.34
C ARG A 19 -7.20 7.01 8.97
N THR A 20 -6.08 7.47 8.43
CA THR A 20 -5.95 8.82 7.89
C THR A 20 -6.04 8.73 6.37
N ALA A 21 -6.92 9.57 5.79
CA ALA A 21 -6.94 9.81 4.36
C ALA A 21 -5.94 10.93 4.03
N PHE A 22 -5.20 10.79 2.94
CA PHE A 22 -4.33 11.86 2.44
C PHE A 22 -5.13 12.79 1.54
N THR A 23 -4.79 14.09 1.56
CA THR A 23 -5.37 15.06 0.64
C THR A 23 -4.92 14.81 -0.80
N ALA A 24 -5.61 15.39 -1.78
CA ALA A 24 -5.25 15.27 -3.19
C ALA A 24 -3.83 15.78 -3.47
N GLU A 25 -3.47 16.93 -2.89
CA GLU A 25 -2.15 17.55 -3.00
C GLU A 25 -1.05 16.66 -2.40
N GLN A 26 -1.26 16.12 -1.19
CA GLN A 26 -0.34 15.18 -0.56
C GLN A 26 -0.12 13.95 -1.44
N LEU A 27 -1.19 13.41 -2.06
CA LEU A 27 -1.09 12.28 -2.97
C LEU A 27 -0.33 12.63 -4.25
N GLN A 28 -0.54 13.80 -4.83
CA GLN A 28 0.20 14.25 -6.02
C GLN A 28 1.69 14.34 -5.72
N ARG A 29 2.07 14.96 -4.59
CA ARG A 29 3.47 15.08 -4.20
C ARG A 29 4.16 13.75 -3.96
N LEU A 30 3.46 12.81 -3.30
CA LEU A 30 3.94 11.45 -3.08
C LEU A 30 4.06 10.65 -4.39
N LYS A 31 3.14 10.83 -5.34
CA LYS A 31 3.21 10.22 -6.67
C LYS A 31 4.42 10.73 -7.45
N ALA A 32 4.67 12.04 -7.46
CA ALA A 32 5.82 12.64 -8.12
C ALA A 32 7.14 12.09 -7.55
N GLU A 33 7.27 12.03 -6.23
CA GLU A 33 8.46 11.45 -5.60
C GLU A 33 8.64 9.97 -5.97
N PHE A 34 7.55 9.20 -6.01
CA PHE A 34 7.59 7.78 -6.36
C PHE A 34 7.94 7.52 -7.84
N GLN A 35 7.60 8.45 -8.72
CA GLN A 35 8.03 8.42 -10.12
C GLN A 35 9.54 8.61 -10.23
N ALA A 36 10.11 9.56 -9.48
CA ALA A 36 11.54 9.78 -9.42
C ALA A 36 12.29 8.60 -8.78
N ASN A 37 11.80 8.07 -7.65
CA ASN A 37 12.40 6.91 -7.00
C ASN A 37 11.36 5.99 -6.35
N ARG A 38 11.38 4.71 -6.74
CA ARG A 38 10.48 3.66 -6.20
C ARG A 38 10.75 3.35 -4.72
N TYR A 39 11.92 3.72 -4.21
CA TYR A 39 12.36 3.54 -2.83
C TYR A 39 12.78 4.87 -2.23
N ILE A 40 12.18 5.25 -1.11
CA ILE A 40 12.53 6.49 -0.43
C ILE A 40 13.67 6.27 0.56
N THR A 41 14.66 7.17 0.55
CA THR A 41 15.73 7.21 1.55
C THR A 41 15.23 7.84 2.85
N GLU A 42 16.00 7.70 3.93
CA GLU A 42 15.67 8.31 5.22
C GLU A 42 15.59 9.83 5.15
N GLN A 43 16.63 10.47 4.61
CA GLN A 43 16.67 11.92 4.46
C GLN A 43 15.48 12.45 3.65
N ARG A 44 15.14 11.79 2.54
CA ARG A 44 14.02 12.22 1.69
C ARG A 44 12.67 12.02 2.39
N ARG A 45 12.54 10.94 3.17
CA ARG A 45 11.35 10.66 3.99
C ARG A 45 11.12 11.72 5.05
N GLN A 46 12.18 12.18 5.72
CA GLN A 46 12.12 13.29 6.68
C GLN A 46 11.68 14.59 6.01
N SER A 47 12.28 14.94 4.87
CA SER A 47 11.92 16.15 4.11
C SER A 47 10.45 16.14 3.68
N LEU A 48 9.95 15.02 3.12
CA LEU A 48 8.54 14.92 2.73
C LEU A 48 7.57 14.89 3.91
N ALA A 49 7.97 14.34 5.05
CA ALA A 49 7.16 14.35 6.26
C ALA A 49 6.89 15.79 6.73
N GLN A 50 7.92 16.64 6.71
CA GLN A 50 7.80 18.06 7.04
C GLN A 50 6.97 18.82 5.99
N GLU A 51 7.28 18.64 4.70
CA GLU A 51 6.58 19.30 3.58
C GLU A 51 5.08 19.02 3.58
N LEU A 52 4.68 17.78 3.88
CA LEU A 52 3.29 17.33 3.81
C LEU A 52 2.55 17.37 5.15
N SER A 53 3.21 17.77 6.22
CA SER A 53 2.69 17.68 7.60
C SER A 53 2.20 16.26 7.95
N LEU A 54 3.02 15.25 7.63
CA LEU A 54 2.74 13.84 7.86
C LEU A 54 3.85 13.19 8.69
N ASN A 55 3.55 12.07 9.34
CA ASN A 55 4.59 11.29 10.01
C ASN A 55 5.44 10.51 8.99
N GLU A 56 6.75 10.39 9.22
CA GLU A 56 7.64 9.56 8.40
C GLU A 56 7.13 8.12 8.22
N SER A 57 6.47 7.57 9.24
CA SER A 57 5.86 6.24 9.18
C SER A 57 4.74 6.16 8.14
N GLN A 58 3.91 7.21 8.00
CA GLN A 58 2.87 7.29 6.99
C GLN A 58 3.47 7.32 5.58
N ILE A 59 4.54 8.10 5.38
CA ILE A 59 5.29 8.13 4.12
C ILE A 59 5.86 6.75 3.80
N LYS A 60 6.53 6.11 4.78
CA LYS A 60 7.09 4.76 4.64
C LYS A 60 6.02 3.73 4.25
N ILE A 61 4.88 3.72 4.94
CA ILE A 61 3.77 2.80 4.68
C ILE A 61 3.18 3.05 3.29
N TRP A 62 3.02 4.32 2.88
CA TRP A 62 2.51 4.65 1.55
C TRP A 62 3.43 4.12 0.44
N PHE A 63 4.76 4.32 0.55
CA PHE A 63 5.72 3.79 -0.42
C PHE A 63 5.69 2.24 -0.48
N GLN A 64 5.61 1.57 0.68
CA GLN A 64 5.47 0.11 0.75
C GLN A 64 4.18 -0.36 0.06
N ASN A 65 3.05 0.29 0.35
CA ASN A 65 1.75 -0.04 -0.25
C ASN A 65 1.74 0.20 -1.75
N LYS A 66 2.35 1.29 -2.22
CA LYS A 66 2.45 1.62 -3.65
C LYS A 66 3.26 0.55 -4.40
N ARG A 67 4.43 0.15 -3.87
CA ARG A 67 5.20 -0.97 -4.44
C ARG A 67 4.43 -2.30 -4.40
N ALA A 68 3.73 -2.58 -3.30
CA ALA A 68 2.92 -3.79 -3.20
C ALA A 68 1.78 -3.82 -4.23
N LYS A 69 1.13 -2.67 -4.51
CA LYS A 69 0.11 -2.54 -5.56
C LYS A 69 0.70 -2.84 -6.94
N ILE A 70 1.86 -2.28 -7.27
CA ILE A 70 2.55 -2.55 -8.54
C ILE A 70 2.91 -4.04 -8.65
N LYS A 71 3.54 -4.61 -7.61
CA LYS A 71 3.89 -6.04 -7.61
C LYS A 71 2.68 -6.96 -7.79
N LYS A 72 1.52 -6.58 -7.25
CA LYS A 72 0.26 -7.31 -7.48
C LYS A 72 -0.23 -7.15 -8.92
N ALA A 73 -0.12 -5.96 -9.50
CA ALA A 73 -0.53 -5.68 -10.87
C ALA A 73 0.38 -6.35 -11.90
N THR A 74 1.68 -6.50 -11.62
CA THR A 74 2.65 -7.20 -12.50
C THR A 74 2.47 -8.72 -12.53
N GLY A 75 1.38 -9.26 -11.97
CA GLY A 75 0.95 -10.63 -12.25
C GLY A 75 1.75 -11.76 -11.59
N ILE A 76 2.75 -11.47 -10.75
CA ILE A 76 3.46 -12.50 -9.96
C ILE A 76 2.52 -12.97 -8.84
N LYS A 77 1.56 -13.82 -9.21
CA LYS A 77 0.66 -14.52 -8.29
C LYS A 77 1.52 -15.57 -7.58
N ASN A 78 1.60 -15.48 -6.26
CA ASN A 78 2.25 -16.53 -5.47
C ASN A 78 1.60 -17.88 -5.83
N GLY A 79 2.37 -18.95 -6.08
CA GLY A 79 1.83 -20.24 -6.51
C GLY A 79 0.72 -20.79 -5.61
N LEU A 80 0.81 -20.52 -4.30
CA LEU A 80 -0.25 -20.83 -3.34
C LEU A 80 -1.56 -20.06 -3.60
N ALA A 81 -1.48 -18.79 -3.99
CA ALA A 81 -2.66 -18.01 -4.35
C ALA A 81 -3.34 -18.60 -5.60
N LEU A 82 -2.57 -19.05 -6.58
CA LEU A 82 -3.10 -19.70 -7.78
C LEU A 82 -3.80 -21.03 -7.45
N HIS A 83 -3.20 -21.85 -6.60
CA HIS A 83 -3.81 -23.10 -6.13
C HIS A 83 -5.13 -22.85 -5.38
N LEU A 84 -5.18 -21.85 -4.50
CA LEU A 84 -6.40 -21.51 -3.75
C LEU A 84 -7.50 -20.89 -4.63
N MET A 85 -7.15 -20.17 -5.71
CA MET A 85 -8.12 -19.73 -6.72
C MET A 85 -8.76 -20.94 -7.42
N ALA A 86 -7.94 -21.92 -7.84
CA ALA A 86 -8.42 -23.10 -8.55
C ALA A 86 -9.37 -23.95 -7.70
N GLN A 87 -9.19 -23.97 -6.37
CA GLN A 87 -10.08 -24.64 -5.43
C GLN A 87 -11.32 -23.83 -5.04
N GLY A 88 -11.51 -22.62 -5.58
CA GLY A 88 -12.63 -21.73 -5.22
C GLY A 88 -12.56 -21.17 -3.79
N LEU A 89 -11.44 -21.36 -3.08
CA LEU A 89 -11.26 -20.94 -1.69
C LEU A 89 -10.73 -19.50 -1.56
N TYR A 90 -10.38 -18.86 -2.67
CA TYR A 90 -9.82 -17.50 -2.68
C TYR A 90 -10.46 -16.62 -3.75
N ASN A 91 -11.38 -15.74 -3.33
CA ASN A 91 -11.97 -14.73 -4.20
C ASN A 91 -11.01 -13.54 -4.33
N HIS A 92 -10.27 -13.49 -5.43
CA HIS A 92 -9.33 -12.41 -5.72
C HIS A 92 -9.91 -11.32 -6.64
N SER A 93 -11.22 -11.12 -6.70
CA SER A 93 -11.80 -10.06 -7.54
C SER A 93 -11.32 -8.68 -7.09
N THR A 94 -10.16 -8.27 -7.58
CA THR A 94 -9.66 -6.91 -7.53
C THR A 94 -9.57 -6.51 -8.99
N THR A 95 -10.65 -5.95 -9.53
CA THR A 95 -10.58 -5.19 -10.77
C THR A 95 -9.57 -4.07 -10.53
N THR A 96 -8.33 -4.27 -10.99
CA THR A 96 -7.43 -3.15 -11.24
C THR A 96 -8.09 -2.39 -12.38
N VAL A 97 -8.85 -1.35 -12.05
CA VAL A 97 -9.19 -0.32 -13.01
C VAL A 97 -7.84 0.17 -13.52
N GLN A 98 -7.47 -0.29 -14.72
CA GLN A 98 -6.40 0.34 -15.49
C GLN A 98 -6.88 1.78 -15.65
N ASP A 99 -6.17 2.72 -15.02
CA ASP A 99 -6.16 4.09 -15.52
C ASP A 99 -5.69 3.97 -16.97
N LYS A 100 -6.65 3.90 -17.91
CA LYS A 100 -6.40 4.17 -19.32
C LYS A 100 -5.88 5.59 -19.33
N GLU A 101 -4.60 5.75 -19.63
CA GLU A 101 -4.10 7.06 -20.05
C GLU A 101 -4.83 7.40 -21.35
N GLU A 102 -5.78 8.32 -21.21
CA GLU A 102 -6.27 9.16 -22.29
C GLU A 102 -5.11 10.10 -22.64
N SER A 103 -4.35 9.71 -23.66
CA SER A 103 -3.48 10.59 -24.42
C SER A 103 -3.95 10.47 -25.86
N GLU A 104 -4.63 11.51 -26.33
CA GLU A 104 -4.61 11.91 -27.75
C GLU A 104 -3.17 12.16 -28.22
#